data_AF-A0A925CGJ3-F1
#
_entry.id   AF-A0A925CGJ3-F1
#
_cell.length_a   1.000
_cell.length_b   1.000
_cell.length_c   1.000
_cell.angle_alpha   90.00
_cell.angle_beta   90.00
_cell.angle_gamma   90.00
#
_symmetry.space_group_name_H-M   'P 1'
#
loop_
_entity.id
_entity.type
_entity.pdbx_description
1 polymer ?
#
loop_
_entity_poly.entity_id
_entity_poly.type
_entity_poly.pdbx_seq_one_letter_code
_entity_poly.pdbx_strand_id
1 'polypeptide(L)'
;MNLAERLLVSRSEKHLQKYRDAAKHVHTEFLRQYYAYLPEIESYYDQAGYWHGTGRYHYYHGDDSRYEGVNTKHVVNVLESILDHRALTGHQDLWITGDGKFEKTVSVAPIRMHARLFAHIHLREGVWLPYVFGGTRFWMGIIIALASKELIFTLRGDGRTFLKNALLNRTSLKNFRTWASAIRNLDDFKVLPLWRAYDLRSDIVGNYAILFGIKRSAIQGDGVLPFIKGLEVRVAKSIRLGDMTHIEVPLENVEETKRILSAKNISLPIIPLEFGELYCAQFPFKKLVYV
;
A
#
# COMPACT_ATOMS: atom_id res chain seq x y z
N MET A 1 -8.65 -18.46 -16.55
CA MET A 1 -7.51 -17.64 -17.01
C MET A 1 -7.37 -17.73 -18.52
N ASN A 2 -7.41 -16.58 -19.20
CA ASN A 2 -7.15 -16.47 -20.64
C ASN A 2 -5.65 -16.58 -20.95
N LEU A 3 -5.29 -16.64 -22.25
CA LEU A 3 -3.90 -16.80 -22.69
C LEU A 3 -2.98 -15.64 -22.22
N ALA A 4 -3.48 -14.40 -22.24
CA ALA A 4 -2.73 -13.24 -21.81
C ALA A 4 -2.40 -13.28 -20.31
N GLU A 5 -3.34 -13.73 -19.48
CA GLU A 5 -3.11 -13.92 -18.04
C GLU A 5 -2.10 -15.02 -17.77
N ARG A 6 -2.13 -16.14 -18.51
CA ARG A 6 -1.12 -17.21 -18.37
C ARG A 6 0.28 -16.69 -18.69
N LEU A 7 0.40 -15.88 -19.74
CA LEU A 7 1.66 -15.25 -20.14
C LEU A 7 2.14 -14.24 -19.10
N LEU A 8 1.25 -13.40 -18.56
CA LEU A 8 1.58 -12.46 -17.48
C LEU A 8 2.10 -13.23 -16.26
N VAL A 9 1.36 -14.25 -15.81
CA VAL A 9 1.75 -15.07 -14.65
C VAL A 9 3.12 -15.73 -14.87
N SER A 10 3.33 -16.37 -16.02
CA SER A 10 4.60 -17.05 -16.32
C SER A 10 5.79 -16.08 -16.38
N ARG A 11 5.64 -14.92 -17.02
CA ARG A 11 6.70 -13.90 -17.09
C ARG A 11 7.01 -13.30 -15.73
N SER A 12 5.98 -13.00 -14.94
CA SER A 12 6.13 -12.48 -13.59
C SER A 12 6.80 -13.49 -12.65
N GLU A 13 6.41 -14.76 -12.74
CA GLU A 13 7.02 -15.84 -11.97
C GLU A 13 8.53 -15.95 -12.27
N LYS A 14 8.90 -15.94 -13.56
CA LYS A 14 10.30 -15.95 -13.99
C LYS A 14 11.05 -14.71 -13.48
N HIS A 15 10.42 -13.54 -13.48
CA HIS A 15 11.02 -12.32 -12.93
C HIS A 15 11.25 -12.42 -11.42
N LEU A 16 10.31 -13.01 -10.69
CA LEU A 16 10.37 -13.15 -9.23
C LEU A 16 11.37 -14.20 -8.76
N GLN A 17 11.70 -15.18 -9.62
CA GLN A 17 12.63 -16.26 -9.28
C GLN A 17 13.97 -15.75 -8.74
N LYS A 18 14.55 -14.70 -9.35
CA LYS A 18 15.81 -14.11 -8.86
C LYS A 18 15.73 -13.58 -7.42
N TYR A 19 14.56 -13.09 -6.98
CA TYR A 19 14.36 -12.62 -5.61
C TYR A 19 14.18 -13.78 -4.64
N ARG A 20 13.60 -14.90 -5.08
CA ARG A 20 13.53 -16.13 -4.28
C ARG A 20 14.91 -16.75 -4.09
N ASP A 21 15.73 -16.72 -5.13
CA ASP A 21 17.10 -17.19 -5.02
C ASP A 21 17.93 -16.26 -4.11
N ALA A 22 17.72 -14.94 -4.21
CA ALA A 22 18.32 -13.99 -3.27
C ALA A 22 17.88 -14.22 -1.80
N ALA A 23 16.64 -14.66 -1.56
CA ALA A 23 16.14 -14.97 -0.21
C ALA A 23 17.00 -16.04 0.50
N LYS A 24 17.54 -16.99 -0.25
CA LYS A 24 18.41 -18.06 0.28
C LYS A 24 19.78 -17.55 0.73
N HIS A 25 20.17 -16.36 0.29
CA HIS A 25 21.47 -15.74 0.55
C HIS A 25 21.37 -14.53 1.48
N VAL A 26 20.21 -14.26 2.07
CA VAL A 26 20.10 -13.25 3.14
C VAL A 26 20.89 -13.74 4.36
N HIS A 27 21.49 -12.82 5.12
CA HIS A 27 22.34 -13.14 6.27
C HIS A 27 21.69 -14.19 7.20
N THR A 28 22.49 -15.16 7.65
CA THR A 28 22.01 -16.29 8.48
C THR A 28 21.25 -15.84 9.71
N GLU A 29 21.68 -14.75 10.35
CA GLU A 29 21.00 -14.19 11.52
C GLU A 29 19.60 -13.66 11.19
N PHE A 30 19.44 -12.99 10.05
CA PHE A 30 18.15 -12.51 9.58
C PHE A 30 17.19 -13.67 9.31
N LEU A 31 17.68 -14.76 8.68
CA LEU A 31 16.88 -15.97 8.45
C LEU A 31 16.50 -16.67 9.76
N ARG A 32 17.41 -16.70 10.75
CA ARG A 32 17.13 -17.26 12.07
C ARG A 32 15.99 -16.50 12.77
N GLN A 33 16.02 -15.18 12.74
CA GLN A 33 14.94 -14.35 13.29
C GLN A 33 13.64 -14.53 12.51
N TYR A 34 13.69 -14.61 11.17
CA TYR A 34 12.51 -14.90 10.35
C TYR A 34 11.82 -16.20 10.77
N TYR A 35 12.56 -17.30 10.91
CA TYR A 35 11.97 -18.58 11.31
C TYR A 35 11.42 -18.57 12.73
N ALA A 36 11.93 -17.72 13.62
CA ALA A 36 11.37 -17.53 14.94
C ALA A 36 10.00 -16.84 14.91
N TYR A 37 9.79 -15.90 13.97
CA TYR A 37 8.51 -15.19 13.77
C TYR A 37 7.51 -15.94 12.87
N LEU A 38 7.96 -17.00 12.18
CA LEU A 38 7.16 -17.68 11.16
C LEU A 38 5.80 -18.16 11.69
N PRO A 39 5.69 -18.79 12.87
CA PRO A 39 4.39 -19.22 13.39
C PRO A 39 3.42 -18.06 13.62
N GLU A 40 3.91 -16.92 14.13
CA GLU A 40 3.07 -15.75 14.31
C GLU A 40 2.67 -15.13 12.96
N ILE A 41 3.60 -15.04 12.00
CA ILE A 41 3.32 -14.55 10.65
C ILE A 41 2.20 -15.36 10.01
N GLU A 42 2.29 -16.69 10.05
CA GLU A 42 1.25 -17.59 9.50
C GLU A 42 -0.11 -17.31 10.15
N SER A 43 -0.14 -17.20 11.48
CA SER A 43 -1.36 -16.90 12.24
C SER A 43 -1.96 -15.54 11.88
N TYR A 44 -1.14 -14.49 11.81
CA TYR A 44 -1.63 -13.14 11.52
C TYR A 44 -2.09 -12.97 10.07
N TYR A 45 -1.45 -13.67 9.14
CA TYR A 45 -1.81 -13.63 7.72
C TYR A 45 -3.08 -14.42 7.45
N ASP A 46 -3.32 -15.53 8.15
CA ASP A 46 -4.57 -16.29 8.05
C ASP A 46 -5.77 -15.46 8.57
N GLN A 47 -5.56 -14.69 9.64
CA GLN A 47 -6.58 -13.79 10.20
C GLN A 47 -6.80 -12.52 9.36
N ALA A 48 -5.82 -12.09 8.57
CA ALA A 48 -5.90 -10.88 7.76
C ALA A 48 -6.69 -11.13 6.47
N GLY A 49 -7.82 -10.44 6.32
CA GLY A 49 -8.61 -10.43 5.07
C GLY A 49 -8.28 -9.27 4.15
N TYR A 50 -7.75 -8.18 4.72
CA TYR A 50 -7.44 -6.94 4.03
C TYR A 50 -6.17 -6.30 4.61
N TRP A 51 -5.62 -5.35 3.86
CA TRP A 51 -4.35 -4.71 4.15
C TRP A 51 -4.41 -3.21 3.87
N HIS A 52 -3.81 -2.38 4.72
CA HIS A 52 -3.67 -0.94 4.49
C HIS A 52 -2.21 -0.53 4.51
N GLY A 53 -1.73 0.12 3.45
CA GLY A 53 -0.37 0.64 3.36
C GLY A 53 -0.30 2.15 3.49
N THR A 54 0.61 2.65 4.32
CA THR A 54 0.84 4.09 4.55
C THR A 54 2.30 4.34 4.97
N GLY A 55 2.62 5.57 5.39
CA GLY A 55 3.90 5.94 5.99
C GLY A 55 3.75 6.34 7.45
N ARG A 56 4.88 6.47 8.15
CA ARG A 56 4.93 7.11 9.48
C ARG A 56 4.51 8.58 9.42
N TYR A 57 4.88 9.27 8.35
CA TYR A 57 4.66 10.69 8.17
C TYR A 57 4.04 11.02 6.80
N HIS A 58 3.22 12.06 6.78
CA HIS A 58 2.77 12.75 5.56
C HIS A 58 2.99 14.26 5.71
N TYR A 59 3.08 14.99 4.60
CA TYR A 59 2.86 16.42 4.65
C TYR A 59 1.41 16.74 5.03
N TYR A 60 1.22 17.84 5.76
CA TYR A 60 -0.09 18.26 6.21
C TYR A 60 -0.94 18.77 5.05
N HIS A 61 -2.23 18.52 5.15
CA HIS A 61 -3.26 19.08 4.28
C HIS A 61 -4.37 19.71 5.11
N GLY A 62 -4.89 20.84 4.65
CA GLY A 62 -6.05 21.50 5.26
C GLY A 62 -7.35 20.72 5.09
N ASP A 63 -8.35 21.05 5.92
CA ASP A 63 -9.76 20.67 5.74
C ASP A 63 -10.06 19.16 5.64
N ASP A 64 -9.37 18.33 6.42
CA ASP A 64 -9.53 16.86 6.47
C ASP A 64 -9.32 16.12 5.13
N SER A 65 -8.86 16.81 4.09
CA SER A 65 -8.61 16.26 2.76
C SER A 65 -7.13 16.01 2.58
N ARG A 66 -6.70 14.76 2.34
CA ARG A 66 -5.30 14.46 1.96
C ARG A 66 -4.93 14.98 0.56
N TYR A 67 -5.83 15.73 -0.08
CA TYR A 67 -5.74 16.00 -1.50
C TYR A 67 -6.05 17.45 -1.88
N GLU A 68 -6.09 18.36 -0.90
CA GLU A 68 -6.19 19.81 -1.14
C GLU A 68 -5.17 20.55 -0.27
N GLY A 69 -4.53 21.61 -0.81
CA GLY A 69 -3.64 22.53 -0.09
C GLY A 69 -2.52 21.89 0.75
N VAL A 70 -1.45 21.40 0.11
CA VAL A 70 -0.31 20.77 0.83
C VAL A 70 0.55 21.83 1.50
N ASN A 71 0.73 21.71 2.81
CA ASN A 71 1.73 22.47 3.53
C ASN A 71 2.99 21.61 3.74
N THR A 72 3.95 21.72 2.82
CA THR A 72 5.23 20.98 2.88
C THR A 72 6.13 21.42 4.05
N LYS A 73 5.75 22.46 4.81
CA LYS A 73 6.46 22.88 6.04
C LYS A 73 5.91 22.20 7.29
N HIS A 74 4.78 21.51 7.21
CA HIS A 74 4.17 20.83 8.35
C HIS A 74 4.02 19.34 8.05
N VAL A 75 4.50 18.50 8.96
CA VAL A 75 4.51 17.04 8.83
C VAL A 75 3.58 16.46 9.89
N VAL A 76 2.66 15.60 9.46
CA VAL A 76 1.73 14.88 10.33
C VAL A 76 2.29 13.50 10.64
N ASN A 77 2.25 13.13 11.91
CA ASN A 77 2.55 11.78 12.36
C ASN A 77 1.32 10.88 12.19
N VAL A 78 1.31 10.11 11.12
CA VAL A 78 0.19 9.26 10.73
C VAL A 78 -0.02 8.14 11.74
N LEU A 79 1.07 7.50 12.19
CA LEU A 79 0.96 6.42 13.16
C LEU A 79 0.43 6.95 14.50
N GLU A 80 0.94 8.08 15.02
CA GLU A 80 0.40 8.65 16.25
C GLU A 80 -1.07 9.04 16.11
N SER A 81 -1.47 9.65 15.00
CA SER A 81 -2.87 9.98 14.73
C SER A 81 -3.77 8.74 14.78
N ILE A 82 -3.37 7.63 14.14
CA ILE A 82 -4.13 6.36 14.18
C ILE A 82 -4.23 5.83 15.62
N LEU A 83 -3.14 5.90 16.39
CA LEU A 83 -3.09 5.38 17.75
C LEU A 83 -3.92 6.23 18.72
N ASP A 84 -3.90 7.55 18.57
CA ASP A 84 -4.68 8.50 19.39
C ASP A 84 -6.18 8.35 19.16
N HIS A 85 -6.60 8.20 17.91
CA HIS A 85 -8.01 7.97 17.57
C HIS A 85 -8.44 6.51 17.76
N ARG A 86 -7.50 5.62 18.07
CA ARG A 86 -7.69 4.16 18.14
C ARG A 86 -8.37 3.57 16.89
N ALA A 87 -8.17 4.22 15.74
CA ALA A 87 -8.77 3.83 14.48
C ALA A 87 -8.00 4.42 13.30
N LEU A 88 -8.03 3.69 12.18
CA LEU A 88 -7.72 4.22 10.88
C LEU A 88 -8.97 4.95 10.36
N THR A 89 -8.90 6.28 10.33
CA THR A 89 -10.01 7.14 9.92
C THR A 89 -9.93 7.47 8.43
N GLY A 90 -11.09 7.56 7.79
CA GLY A 90 -11.18 7.90 6.38
C GLY A 90 -10.89 9.38 6.14
N HIS A 91 -10.35 9.69 4.96
CA HIS A 91 -10.14 11.05 4.48
C HIS A 91 -11.02 11.29 3.26
N GLN A 92 -11.33 12.57 2.97
CA GLN A 92 -12.10 12.90 1.78
C GLN A 92 -11.45 12.28 0.54
N ASP A 93 -12.20 11.43 -0.14
CA ASP A 93 -11.73 10.68 -1.30
C ASP A 93 -12.09 11.44 -2.57
N LEU A 94 -11.09 11.93 -3.29
CA LEU A 94 -11.28 12.66 -4.55
C LEU A 94 -11.99 11.84 -5.64
N TRP A 95 -12.12 10.53 -5.44
CA TRP A 95 -12.68 9.61 -6.43
C TRP A 95 -14.06 9.09 -6.05
N ILE A 96 -14.57 9.37 -4.84
CA ILE A 96 -15.88 8.91 -4.36
C ILE A 96 -16.69 10.09 -3.87
N THR A 97 -17.84 10.30 -4.49
CA THR A 97 -18.80 11.35 -4.11
C THR A 97 -20.14 10.76 -3.70
N GLY A 98 -20.66 11.20 -2.56
CA GLY A 98 -22.01 10.92 -2.05
C GLY A 98 -22.71 12.25 -1.74
N ASP A 99 -23.99 12.38 -2.07
CA ASP A 99 -24.79 13.61 -1.88
C ASP A 99 -24.10 14.90 -2.40
N GLY A 100 -23.36 14.79 -3.50
CA GLY A 100 -22.63 15.91 -4.12
C GLY A 100 -21.36 16.35 -3.38
N LYS A 101 -20.89 15.59 -2.37
CA LYS A 101 -19.64 15.85 -1.63
C LYS A 101 -18.70 14.64 -1.66
N PHE A 102 -17.39 14.87 -1.50
CA PHE A 102 -16.43 13.78 -1.37
C PHE A 102 -16.64 13.00 -0.07
N GLU A 103 -16.76 11.67 -0.16
CA GLU A 103 -16.92 10.82 1.01
C GLU A 103 -15.58 10.60 1.72
N LYS A 104 -15.61 10.44 3.05
CA LYS A 104 -14.43 10.05 3.81
C LYS A 104 -14.24 8.54 3.71
N THR A 105 -13.16 8.07 3.09
CA THR A 105 -12.91 6.64 2.93
C THR A 105 -11.50 6.22 3.38
N VAL A 106 -11.39 4.95 3.75
CA VAL A 106 -10.13 4.25 3.96
C VAL A 106 -9.90 3.30 2.79
N SER A 107 -8.73 3.40 2.17
CA SER A 107 -8.26 2.46 1.14
C SER A 107 -7.70 1.20 1.77
N VAL A 108 -8.22 0.03 1.42
CA VAL A 108 -7.65 -1.26 1.81
C VAL A 108 -7.52 -2.18 0.61
N ALA A 109 -6.55 -3.08 0.60
CA ALA A 109 -6.38 -4.07 -0.45
C ALA A 109 -6.61 -5.49 0.11
N PRO A 110 -7.31 -6.38 -0.60
CA PRO A 110 -7.44 -7.78 -0.16
C PRO A 110 -6.13 -8.56 -0.29
N ILE A 111 -5.14 -8.02 -1.01
CA ILE A 111 -3.85 -8.64 -1.26
C ILE A 111 -2.74 -7.79 -0.64
N ARG A 112 -1.92 -8.41 0.23
CA ARG A 112 -0.80 -7.77 0.91
C ARG A 112 0.11 -7.02 -0.05
N MET A 113 0.52 -7.65 -1.16
CA MET A 113 1.49 -7.06 -2.11
C MET A 113 1.00 -5.75 -2.72
N HIS A 114 -0.32 -5.55 -2.85
CA HIS A 114 -0.89 -4.29 -3.31
C HIS A 114 -0.77 -3.19 -2.25
N ALA A 115 -1.25 -3.45 -1.03
CA ALA A 115 -1.13 -2.48 0.07
C ALA A 115 0.35 -2.19 0.40
N ARG A 116 1.20 -3.21 0.35
CA ARG A 116 2.65 -3.10 0.53
C ARG A 116 3.28 -2.16 -0.49
N LEU A 117 2.83 -2.14 -1.75
CA LEU A 117 3.32 -1.15 -2.73
C LEU A 117 3.07 0.27 -2.24
N PHE A 118 1.86 0.55 -1.73
CA PHE A 118 1.51 1.85 -1.16
C PHE A 118 2.29 2.16 0.13
N ALA A 119 2.64 1.17 0.95
CA ALA A 119 3.56 1.41 2.06
C ALA A 119 4.97 1.77 1.56
N HIS A 120 5.47 1.05 0.54
CA HIS A 120 6.82 1.24 0.00
C HIS A 120 7.06 2.62 -0.63
N ILE A 121 6.06 3.25 -1.24
CA ILE A 121 6.21 4.61 -1.77
C ILE A 121 6.41 5.66 -0.66
N HIS A 122 6.04 5.34 0.59
CA HIS A 122 6.30 6.19 1.75
C HIS A 122 7.68 5.96 2.38
N LEU A 123 8.43 4.94 1.93
CA LEU A 123 9.84 4.82 2.33
C LEU A 123 10.59 6.07 1.90
N ARG A 124 11.40 6.58 2.83
CA ARG A 124 12.30 7.70 2.54
C ARG A 124 13.26 7.33 1.42
N GLU A 125 13.53 8.28 0.54
CA GLU A 125 14.55 8.14 -0.50
C GLU A 125 15.92 7.82 0.10
N GLY A 126 16.63 6.87 -0.51
CA GLY A 126 17.93 6.38 -0.03
C GLY A 126 17.88 5.32 1.07
N VAL A 127 16.70 5.02 1.64
CA VAL A 127 16.54 3.91 2.60
C VAL A 127 16.38 2.58 1.84
N TRP A 128 17.15 1.58 2.26
CA TRP A 128 17.16 0.25 1.68
C TRP A 128 16.79 -0.79 2.74
N LEU A 129 15.77 -1.59 2.44
CA LEU A 129 15.40 -2.72 3.28
C LEU A 129 16.35 -3.90 3.03
N PRO A 130 16.71 -4.70 4.06
CA PRO A 130 17.53 -5.90 3.93
C PRO A 130 17.03 -6.89 2.86
N TYR A 131 15.70 -7.01 2.71
CA TYR A 131 15.10 -7.85 1.71
C TYR A 131 13.78 -7.26 1.19
N VAL A 132 13.59 -7.32 -0.13
CA VAL A 132 12.44 -6.78 -0.85
C VAL A 132 12.04 -7.79 -1.92
N PHE A 133 10.88 -8.43 -1.77
CA PHE A 133 10.40 -9.40 -2.74
C PHE A 133 9.72 -8.69 -3.90
N GLY A 134 10.46 -8.46 -4.98
CA GLY A 134 10.01 -7.63 -6.10
C GLY A 134 10.04 -6.14 -5.78
N GLY A 135 10.79 -5.37 -6.57
CA GLY A 135 10.90 -3.93 -6.39
C GLY A 135 9.58 -3.18 -6.65
N THR A 136 9.49 -1.93 -6.17
CA THR A 136 8.33 -1.04 -6.37
C THR A 136 7.91 -0.94 -7.84
N ARG A 137 8.89 -0.77 -8.76
CA ARG A 137 8.63 -0.70 -10.20
C ARG A 137 7.91 -1.94 -10.74
N PHE A 138 8.34 -3.12 -10.32
CA PHE A 138 7.75 -4.39 -10.75
C PHE A 138 6.29 -4.48 -10.30
N TRP A 139 6.02 -4.32 -9.00
CA TRP A 139 4.67 -4.44 -8.46
C TRP A 139 3.70 -3.36 -8.96
N MET A 140 4.17 -2.13 -9.10
CA MET A 140 3.37 -1.07 -9.73
C MET A 140 3.01 -1.43 -11.18
N GLY A 141 3.95 -1.98 -11.95
CA GLY A 141 3.69 -2.44 -13.32
C GLY A 141 2.64 -3.55 -13.37
N ILE A 142 2.68 -4.48 -12.42
CA ILE A 142 1.67 -5.54 -12.28
C ILE A 142 0.30 -4.95 -11.96
N ILE A 143 0.19 -4.07 -10.96
CA ILE A 143 -1.09 -3.47 -10.58
C ILE A 143 -1.68 -2.65 -11.73
N ILE A 144 -0.87 -1.86 -12.43
CA ILE A 144 -1.32 -1.10 -13.61
C ILE A 144 -1.80 -2.05 -14.71
N ALA A 145 -1.10 -3.15 -14.97
CA ALA A 145 -1.52 -4.13 -15.97
C ALA A 145 -2.86 -4.80 -15.60
N LEU A 146 -3.04 -5.17 -14.33
CA LEU A 146 -4.28 -5.77 -13.83
C LEU A 146 -5.44 -4.77 -13.83
N ALA A 147 -5.22 -3.53 -13.38
CA ALA A 147 -6.23 -2.47 -13.40
C ALA A 147 -6.62 -2.12 -14.83
N SER A 148 -5.66 -2.03 -15.75
CA SER A 148 -5.92 -1.74 -17.17
C SER A 148 -6.71 -2.88 -17.82
N LYS A 149 -6.40 -4.13 -17.46
CA LYS A 149 -7.16 -5.29 -17.90
C LYS A 149 -8.62 -5.17 -17.44
N GLU A 150 -8.86 -5.03 -16.14
CA GLU A 150 -10.23 -4.92 -15.62
C GLU A 150 -10.96 -3.76 -16.27
N LEU A 151 -10.33 -2.58 -16.40
CA LEU A 151 -10.93 -1.44 -17.07
C LEU A 151 -11.36 -1.72 -18.53
N ILE A 152 -10.53 -2.42 -19.30
CA ILE A 152 -10.85 -2.80 -20.69
C ILE A 152 -11.98 -3.84 -20.75
N PHE A 153 -11.98 -4.82 -19.83
CA PHE A 153 -13.00 -5.88 -19.83
C PHE A 153 -14.34 -5.41 -19.25
N THR A 154 -14.33 -4.59 -18.21
CA THR A 154 -15.52 -4.05 -17.55
C THR A 154 -16.22 -2.99 -18.42
N LEU A 155 -15.46 -2.13 -19.12
CA LEU A 155 -16.03 -1.04 -19.94
C LEU A 155 -16.08 -1.34 -21.44
N ARG A 156 -15.72 -2.55 -21.89
CA ARG A 156 -15.67 -2.94 -23.32
C ARG A 156 -14.95 -1.87 -24.18
N GLY A 157 -15.52 -1.48 -25.33
CA GLY A 157 -14.93 -0.51 -26.26
C GLY A 157 -14.66 0.88 -25.66
N ASP A 158 -15.42 1.27 -24.64
CA ASP A 158 -15.27 2.56 -23.95
C ASP A 158 -14.13 2.54 -22.93
N GLY A 159 -13.64 1.36 -22.53
CA GLY A 159 -12.51 1.22 -21.61
C GLY A 159 -11.22 1.83 -22.14
N ARG A 160 -10.98 1.77 -23.45
CA ARG A 160 -9.82 2.42 -24.10
C ARG A 160 -9.93 3.94 -24.11
N THR A 161 -11.14 4.44 -24.37
CA THR A 161 -11.43 5.87 -24.37
C THR A 161 -11.37 6.42 -22.94
N PHE A 162 -11.90 5.70 -21.96
CA PHE A 162 -11.75 6.01 -20.55
C PHE A 162 -10.28 5.95 -20.11
N LEU A 163 -9.49 4.96 -20.52
CA LEU A 163 -8.05 4.90 -20.19
C LEU A 163 -7.32 6.13 -20.75
N LYS A 164 -7.57 6.48 -22.02
CA LYS A 164 -7.01 7.70 -22.63
C LYS A 164 -7.44 8.94 -21.86
N ASN A 165 -8.73 9.07 -21.54
CA ASN A 165 -9.25 10.23 -20.84
C ASN A 165 -8.76 10.29 -19.38
N ALA A 166 -8.75 9.19 -18.64
CA ALA A 166 -8.27 9.13 -17.27
C ALA A 166 -6.77 9.39 -17.16
N LEU A 167 -5.96 8.97 -18.15
CA LEU A 167 -4.52 9.22 -18.18
C LEU A 167 -4.13 10.61 -18.72
N LEU A 168 -4.97 11.21 -19.57
CA LEU A 168 -4.67 12.47 -20.26
C LEU A 168 -5.52 13.66 -19.78
N ASN A 169 -6.55 13.44 -18.95
CA ASN A 169 -7.36 14.51 -18.40
C ASN A 169 -6.58 15.28 -17.32
N ARG A 170 -6.59 16.61 -17.43
CA ARG A 170 -5.98 17.54 -16.48
C ARG A 170 -6.43 17.29 -15.05
N THR A 171 -7.69 16.89 -14.85
CA THR A 171 -8.24 16.60 -13.51
C THR A 171 -7.58 15.38 -12.87
N SER A 172 -7.44 14.28 -13.59
CA SER A 172 -6.80 13.07 -13.06
C SER A 172 -5.31 13.29 -12.74
N LEU A 173 -4.61 14.03 -13.60
CA LEU A 173 -3.22 14.43 -13.36
C LEU A 173 -3.10 15.36 -12.14
N LYS A 174 -4.04 16.28 -11.96
CA LYS A 174 -4.12 17.13 -10.77
C LYS A 174 -4.33 16.27 -9.51
N ASN A 175 -5.31 15.37 -9.51
CA ASN A 175 -5.59 14.48 -8.38
C ASN A 175 -4.39 13.60 -8.01
N PHE A 176 -3.71 13.03 -9.01
CA PHE A 176 -2.48 12.25 -8.80
C PHE A 176 -1.36 13.10 -8.20
N ARG A 177 -1.15 14.32 -8.74
CA ARG A 177 -0.17 15.25 -8.17
C ARG A 177 -0.50 15.59 -6.73
N THR A 178 -1.76 15.87 -6.42
CA THR A 178 -2.11 16.25 -5.05
C THR A 178 -1.99 15.09 -4.07
N TRP A 179 -2.31 13.86 -4.49
CA TRP A 179 -1.99 12.66 -3.72
C TRP A 179 -0.49 12.48 -3.50
N ALA A 180 0.32 12.61 -4.56
CA ALA A 180 1.77 12.42 -4.47
C ALA A 180 2.45 13.50 -3.60
N SER A 181 1.89 14.71 -3.55
CA SER A 181 2.39 15.78 -2.68
C SER A 181 2.21 15.51 -1.18
N ALA A 182 1.32 14.59 -0.79
CA ALA A 182 1.23 14.13 0.59
C ALA A 182 2.49 13.36 1.04
N ILE A 183 3.19 12.76 0.09
CA ILE A 183 4.30 11.82 0.31
C ILE A 183 5.64 12.53 0.15
N ARG A 184 5.72 13.49 -0.78
CA ARG A 184 6.93 14.23 -1.10
C ARG A 184 6.68 15.66 -1.55
N ASN A 185 7.66 16.54 -1.43
CA ASN A 185 7.61 17.84 -2.07
C ASN A 185 7.75 17.67 -3.60
N LEU A 186 6.84 18.31 -4.35
CA LEU A 186 6.75 18.25 -5.81
C LEU A 186 7.16 19.56 -6.51
N ASP A 187 7.62 20.58 -5.78
CA ASP A 187 8.05 21.86 -6.37
C ASP A 187 9.22 21.68 -7.35
N ASP A 188 10.05 20.66 -7.15
CA ASP A 188 11.13 20.24 -8.08
C ASP A 188 10.64 19.30 -9.21
N PHE A 189 9.38 18.87 -9.18
CA PHE A 189 8.79 17.87 -10.09
C PHE A 189 7.76 18.53 -11.03
N LYS A 190 8.22 19.51 -11.84
CA LYS A 190 7.38 20.34 -12.73
C LYS A 190 6.49 19.55 -13.71
N VAL A 191 6.86 18.31 -14.04
CA VAL A 191 6.00 17.35 -14.73
C VAL A 191 6.32 15.95 -14.22
N LEU A 192 5.41 15.30 -13.51
CA LEU A 192 5.45 13.85 -13.30
C LEU A 192 4.85 13.18 -14.54
N PRO A 193 5.65 12.65 -15.47
CA PRO A 193 5.12 11.65 -16.36
C PRO A 193 4.72 10.41 -15.54
N LEU A 194 3.64 9.72 -15.93
CA LEU A 194 3.12 8.55 -15.22
C LEU A 194 4.20 7.48 -14.92
N TRP A 195 5.25 7.38 -15.74
CA TRP A 195 6.36 6.47 -15.48
C TRP A 195 7.25 6.88 -14.30
N ARG A 196 7.22 8.12 -13.82
CA ARG A 196 7.90 8.50 -12.58
C ARG A 196 7.11 8.12 -11.31
N ALA A 197 5.84 7.72 -11.45
CA ALA A 197 5.11 7.10 -10.34
C ALA A 197 5.78 5.81 -9.84
N TYR A 198 6.53 5.13 -10.72
CA TYR A 198 7.34 3.94 -10.40
C TYR A 198 8.46 4.25 -9.40
N ASP A 199 8.88 5.52 -9.29
CA ASP A 199 10.01 5.99 -8.48
C ASP A 199 9.57 6.84 -7.30
N LEU A 200 8.26 6.88 -7.02
CA LEU A 200 7.75 7.67 -5.92
C LEU A 200 8.29 7.15 -4.59
N ARG A 201 8.98 8.05 -3.87
CA ARG A 201 9.56 7.89 -2.55
C ARG A 201 9.32 9.17 -1.76
N SER A 202 9.25 9.02 -0.43
CA SER A 202 9.12 10.16 0.47
C SER A 202 10.46 10.88 0.61
N ASP A 203 10.43 12.21 0.71
CA ASP A 203 11.58 13.04 1.09
C ASP A 203 11.51 13.45 2.57
N ILE A 204 10.47 13.03 3.30
CA ILE A 204 10.28 13.33 4.71
C ILE A 204 11.30 12.55 5.56
N VAL A 205 12.08 13.27 6.36
CA VAL A 205 13.09 12.70 7.25
C VAL A 205 12.43 11.78 8.28
N GLY A 206 12.97 10.58 8.46
CA GLY A 206 12.45 9.59 9.40
C GLY A 206 11.16 8.90 8.96
N ASN A 207 10.70 9.12 7.72
CA ASN A 207 9.54 8.40 7.21
C ASN A 207 9.89 6.94 6.86
N TYR A 208 9.02 6.02 7.22
CA TYR A 208 9.14 4.61 6.93
C TYR A 208 7.78 4.01 6.54
N ALA A 209 7.82 2.89 5.81
CA ALA A 209 6.65 2.16 5.38
C ALA A 209 5.90 1.57 6.59
N ILE A 210 4.58 1.65 6.56
CA ILE A 210 3.70 1.01 7.53
C ILE A 210 2.65 0.20 6.79
N LEU A 211 2.45 -1.05 7.19
CA LEU A 211 1.40 -1.92 6.67
C LEU A 211 0.55 -2.41 7.83
N PHE A 212 -0.77 -2.40 7.71
CA PHE A 212 -1.68 -2.97 8.70
C PHE A 212 -2.37 -4.19 8.10
N GLY A 213 -2.33 -5.32 8.82
CA GLY A 213 -3.21 -6.45 8.56
C GLY A 213 -4.57 -6.23 9.22
N ILE A 214 -5.66 -6.44 8.49
CA ILE A 214 -7.02 -6.10 8.91
C ILE A 214 -7.91 -7.34 8.77
N LYS A 215 -8.69 -7.63 9.82
CA LYS A 215 -9.62 -8.78 9.84
C LYS A 215 -10.67 -8.64 8.74
N ARG A 216 -11.03 -9.76 8.10
CA ARG A 216 -12.09 -9.77 7.07
C ARG A 216 -13.43 -9.23 7.60
N SER A 217 -13.76 -9.56 8.85
CA SER A 217 -15.01 -9.13 9.51
C SER A 217 -15.12 -7.61 9.71
N ALA A 218 -14.00 -6.89 9.65
CA ALA A 218 -13.96 -5.44 9.81
C ALA A 218 -14.49 -4.68 8.58
N ILE A 219 -14.47 -5.34 7.41
CA ILE A 219 -14.82 -4.73 6.13
C ILE A 219 -16.18 -5.26 5.68
N GLN A 220 -17.17 -4.38 5.69
CA GLN A 220 -18.50 -4.64 5.12
C GLN A 220 -18.72 -3.68 3.95
N GLY A 221 -18.80 -4.20 2.73
CA GLY A 221 -19.11 -3.41 1.54
C GLY A 221 -18.42 -3.91 0.27
N ASP A 222 -19.10 -3.74 -0.86
CA ASP A 222 -18.52 -3.93 -2.19
C ASP A 222 -17.67 -2.70 -2.56
N GLY A 223 -16.49 -2.92 -3.16
CA GLY A 223 -15.61 -1.85 -3.59
C GLY A 223 -16.33 -0.86 -4.52
N VAL A 224 -16.22 0.44 -4.19
CA VAL A 224 -17.00 1.52 -4.80
C VAL A 224 -16.63 1.80 -6.26
N LEU A 225 -15.43 1.41 -6.70
CA LEU A 225 -14.95 1.66 -8.07
C LEU A 225 -14.90 0.34 -8.88
N PRO A 226 -15.71 0.22 -9.96
CA PRO A 226 -15.88 -1.05 -10.67
C PRO A 226 -14.61 -1.56 -11.38
N PHE A 227 -13.63 -0.69 -11.68
CA PHE A 227 -12.41 -1.05 -12.41
C PHE A 227 -11.20 -1.42 -11.52
N ILE A 228 -11.29 -1.20 -10.20
CA ILE A 228 -10.29 -1.68 -9.22
C ILE A 228 -10.83 -2.83 -8.37
N LYS A 229 -11.97 -3.41 -8.78
CA LYS A 229 -12.59 -4.55 -8.09
C LYS A 229 -11.60 -5.70 -7.98
N GLY A 230 -11.22 -6.05 -6.76
CA GLY A 230 -10.22 -7.08 -6.46
C GLY A 230 -8.79 -6.57 -6.22
N LEU A 231 -8.49 -5.31 -6.56
CA LEU A 231 -7.21 -4.67 -6.25
C LEU A 231 -7.28 -3.86 -4.96
N GLU A 232 -8.37 -3.12 -4.78
CA GLU A 232 -8.57 -2.18 -3.70
C GLU A 232 -10.07 -2.01 -3.39
N VAL A 233 -10.38 -1.79 -2.11
CA VAL A 233 -11.70 -1.56 -1.56
C VAL A 233 -11.66 -0.24 -0.78
N ARG A 234 -12.66 0.61 -1.00
CA ARG A 234 -12.83 1.87 -0.29
C ARG A 234 -13.91 1.72 0.75
N VAL A 235 -13.56 1.98 2.01
CA VAL A 235 -14.42 1.75 3.17
C VAL A 235 -14.78 3.11 3.77
N ALA A 236 -16.06 3.48 3.73
CA ALA A 236 -16.52 4.77 4.26
C ALA A 236 -16.44 4.88 5.79
N LYS A 237 -16.36 3.73 6.49
CA LYS A 237 -16.27 3.67 7.95
C LYS A 237 -14.81 3.61 8.41
N SER A 238 -14.56 4.16 9.59
CA SER A 238 -13.26 4.01 10.26
C SER A 238 -13.03 2.56 10.68
N ILE A 239 -11.80 2.09 10.59
CA ILE A 239 -11.39 0.73 10.97
C ILE A 239 -10.70 0.79 12.34
N ARG A 240 -11.24 0.11 13.35
CA ARG A 240 -10.71 0.21 14.72
C ARG A 240 -9.38 -0.53 14.85
N LEU A 241 -8.53 -0.10 15.77
CA LEU A 241 -7.29 -0.84 16.07
C LEU A 241 -7.55 -2.29 16.51
N GLY A 242 -8.65 -2.56 17.22
CA GLY A 242 -9.02 -3.93 17.62
C GLY A 242 -9.40 -4.86 16.45
N ASP A 243 -9.65 -4.28 15.28
CA ASP A 243 -9.93 -5.00 14.04
C ASP A 243 -8.66 -5.29 13.23
N MET A 244 -7.51 -4.79 13.69
CA MET A 244 -6.21 -5.09 13.09
C MET A 244 -5.63 -6.38 13.68
N THR A 245 -4.94 -7.16 12.85
CA THR A 245 -4.26 -8.40 13.30
C THR A 245 -2.83 -8.10 13.74
N HIS A 246 -2.14 -7.21 13.01
CA HIS A 246 -0.77 -6.79 13.27
C HIS A 246 -0.43 -5.52 12.47
N ILE A 247 0.72 -4.94 12.75
CA ILE A 247 1.39 -3.91 11.96
C ILE A 247 2.73 -4.46 11.45
N GLU A 248 3.05 -4.19 10.19
CA GLU A 248 4.38 -4.40 9.63
C GLU A 248 5.10 -3.07 9.43
N VAL A 249 6.36 -3.00 9.87
CA VAL A 249 7.26 -1.85 9.72
C VAL A 249 8.66 -2.37 9.38
N PRO A 250 9.54 -1.58 8.74
CA PRO A 250 10.93 -1.99 8.50
C PRO A 250 11.60 -2.52 9.78
N LEU A 251 12.45 -3.52 9.63
CA LEU A 251 13.13 -4.18 10.75
C LEU A 251 13.82 -3.16 11.68
N GLU A 252 14.45 -2.13 11.10
CA GLU A 252 15.13 -1.06 11.84
C GLU A 252 14.18 -0.20 12.70
N ASN A 253 12.88 -0.14 12.36
CA ASN A 253 11.86 0.66 13.05
C ASN A 253 11.01 -0.15 14.03
N VAL A 254 11.23 -1.45 14.20
CA VAL A 254 10.41 -2.31 15.08
C VAL A 254 10.47 -1.85 16.53
N GLU A 255 11.66 -1.62 17.07
CA GLU A 255 11.82 -1.21 18.49
C GLU A 255 11.33 0.22 18.76
N GLU A 256 11.43 1.12 17.78
CA GLU A 256 10.79 2.43 17.83
C GLU A 256 9.28 2.28 17.91
N THR A 257 8.69 1.49 17.00
CA THR A 257 7.25 1.25 16.91
C THR A 257 6.71 0.60 18.18
N LYS A 258 7.42 -0.39 18.75
CA LYS A 258 7.07 -0.99 20.05
C LYS A 258 6.99 0.06 21.16
N ARG A 259 7.98 0.95 21.25
CA ARG A 259 7.98 2.01 22.27
C ARG A 259 6.79 2.96 22.11
N ILE A 260 6.45 3.33 20.88
CA ILE A 260 5.30 4.20 20.57
C ILE A 260 3.98 3.53 20.99
N LEU A 261 3.79 2.25 20.67
CA LEU A 261 2.59 1.49 21.02
C LEU A 261 2.46 1.31 22.54
N SER A 262 3.55 0.94 23.21
CA SER A 262 3.61 0.79 24.67
C SER A 262 3.29 2.09 25.40
N ALA A 263 3.80 3.23 24.93
CA ALA A 263 3.51 4.54 25.51
C ALA A 263 2.02 4.90 25.47
N LYS A 264 1.25 4.30 24.55
CA LYS A 264 -0.19 4.49 24.40
C LYS A 264 -1.03 3.31 24.94
N ASN A 265 -0.38 2.35 25.63
CA ASN A 265 -1.01 1.12 26.15
C ASN A 265 -1.74 0.31 25.06
N ILE A 266 -1.12 0.17 23.88
CA ILE A 266 -1.67 -0.58 22.75
C ILE A 266 -0.85 -1.84 22.53
N SER A 267 -1.52 -3.01 22.52
CA SER A 267 -0.90 -4.34 22.39
C SER A 267 -1.02 -4.92 20.98
N LEU A 268 -0.89 -4.09 19.94
CA LEU A 268 -0.96 -4.56 18.55
C LEU A 268 0.38 -5.24 18.18
N PRO A 269 0.37 -6.49 17.69
CA PRO A 269 1.59 -7.18 17.30
C PRO A 269 2.34 -6.46 16.18
N ILE A 270 3.67 -6.45 16.26
CA ILE A 270 4.55 -5.84 15.26
C ILE A 270 5.40 -6.94 14.62
N ILE A 271 5.44 -6.96 13.29
CA ILE A 271 6.29 -7.85 12.50
C ILE A 271 7.24 -7.00 11.64
N PRO A 272 8.50 -7.40 11.46
CA PRO A 272 9.35 -6.80 10.42
C PRO A 272 8.75 -6.97 9.01
N LEU A 273 8.64 -5.88 8.26
CA LEU A 273 8.11 -5.85 6.90
C LEU A 273 8.83 -6.84 5.99
N GLU A 274 10.15 -6.97 6.16
CA GLU A 274 11.01 -7.86 5.39
C GLU A 274 10.75 -9.34 5.68
N PHE A 275 10.23 -9.68 6.86
CA PHE A 275 9.78 -11.04 7.15
C PHE A 275 8.49 -11.35 6.40
N GLY A 276 7.60 -10.37 6.28
CA GLY A 276 6.44 -10.47 5.41
C GLY A 276 6.81 -10.64 3.93
N GLU A 277 7.89 -9.99 3.48
CA GLU A 277 8.45 -10.18 2.13
C GLU A 277 8.97 -11.60 1.92
N LEU A 278 9.74 -12.14 2.87
CA LEU A 278 10.24 -13.52 2.82
C LEU A 278 9.09 -14.54 2.80
N TYR A 279 8.07 -14.33 3.63
CA TYR A 279 6.90 -15.19 3.66
C TYR A 279 6.17 -15.18 2.31
N CYS A 280 5.96 -13.99 1.73
CA CYS A 280 5.36 -13.86 0.40
C CYS A 280 6.19 -14.49 -0.71
N ALA A 281 7.53 -14.54 -0.59
CA ALA A 281 8.42 -15.13 -1.58
C ALA A 281 8.19 -16.64 -1.78
N GLN A 282 7.58 -17.32 -0.80
CA GLN A 282 7.29 -18.76 -0.86
C GLN A 282 6.07 -19.09 -1.73
N PHE A 283 5.24 -18.10 -2.06
CA PHE A 283 4.01 -18.33 -2.81
C PHE A 283 4.20 -18.14 -4.31
N PRO A 284 3.43 -18.89 -5.13
CA PRO A 284 3.36 -18.63 -6.56
C PRO A 284 2.76 -17.25 -6.83
N PHE A 285 3.19 -16.58 -7.89
CA PHE A 285 2.75 -15.23 -8.25
C PHE A 285 1.23 -15.08 -8.27
N LYS A 286 0.49 -16.11 -8.70
CA LYS A 286 -0.97 -16.11 -8.72
C LYS A 286 -1.59 -15.79 -7.35
N LYS A 287 -1.05 -16.35 -6.25
CA LYS A 287 -1.55 -16.10 -4.88
C LYS A 287 -1.21 -14.69 -4.38
N LEU A 288 -0.27 -14.01 -5.04
CA LEU A 288 0.21 -12.69 -4.66
C LEU A 288 -0.50 -11.54 -5.37
N VAL A 289 -1.45 -11.85 -6.27
CA VAL A 289 -2.16 -10.84 -7.07
C VAL A 289 -3.66 -11.12 -7.23
N TYR A 290 -4.11 -12.34 -6.94
CA TYR A 290 -5.51 -12.73 -7.00
C TYR A 290 -5.98 -13.21 -5.63
N VAL A 291 -7.23 -12.85 -5.29
CA VAL A 291 -7.99 -13.36 -4.14
C VAL A 291 -8.58 -14.71 -4.47
#